data_AF-A0A3D5BCQ9-F1
#
_entry.id   AF-A0A3D5BCQ9-F1
#
_cell.length_a   1.000
_cell.length_b   1.000
_cell.length_c   1.000
_cell.angle_alpha   90.00
_cell.angle_beta   90.00
_cell.angle_gamma   90.00
#
_symmetry.space_group_name_H-M   'P 1'
#
loop_
_entity.id
_entity.type
_entity.pdbx_description
1 polymer ?
#
loop_
_entity_poly.entity_id
_entity_poly.type
_entity_poly.pdbx_seq_one_letter_code
_entity_poly.pdbx_strand_id
1 'polypeptide(L)'
;MDFKRAKAKVKRIRQERTLLLVYGVAVTTALLVYIHNNNSVKASLPEDEELVEMMPEEMAYDEETAFSLEDDLKIAEEEVKAPQTVEIAEDVQETQAAEDMLTPKTLGVNEELITVEKGDSFIGILTKMGLEYSEATNIYTAYKKVYDARNVKIGQVLNISSISDSKYNDAVSITKIMTEPVSGTRYIVEKNADGKYEARVEQDDLKEEVKTVSGIINGTVAGSMKMAGVPGNVVGNFINIFSFSVDFRRDVRAGDKFEVRYERKLAPNGNVVRTGDIIYAELTLGKTKTAL
;
A
#
# COMPACT_ATOMS: atom_id res chain seq x y z
N MET A 1 -34.38 -49.59 8.17
CA MET A 1 -33.85 -48.32 8.72
C MET A 1 -33.27 -47.53 7.56
N ASP A 2 -33.85 -46.41 7.10
CA ASP A 2 -33.05 -45.27 6.54
C ASP A 2 -33.83 -44.04 6.02
N PHE A 3 -35.16 -43.99 6.10
CA PHE A 3 -35.89 -42.79 5.66
C PHE A 3 -35.76 -41.56 6.59
N LYS A 4 -35.32 -41.74 7.85
CA LYS A 4 -35.10 -40.63 8.79
C LYS A 4 -33.81 -39.83 8.51
N ARG A 5 -32.76 -40.46 7.95
CA ARG A 5 -31.48 -39.79 7.67
C ARG A 5 -31.54 -38.89 6.43
N ALA A 6 -32.32 -39.26 5.42
CA ALA A 6 -32.51 -38.45 4.21
C ALA A 6 -33.24 -37.12 4.48
N LYS A 7 -34.29 -37.11 5.33
CA LYS A 7 -35.02 -35.88 5.70
C LYS A 7 -34.17 -34.90 6.53
N ALA A 8 -33.23 -35.40 7.34
CA ALA A 8 -32.32 -34.56 8.11
C ALA A 8 -31.29 -33.84 7.21
N LYS A 9 -30.78 -34.52 6.17
CA LYS A 9 -29.80 -33.96 5.23
C LYS A 9 -30.40 -32.85 4.35
N VAL A 10 -31.63 -33.01 3.90
CA VAL A 10 -32.36 -31.98 3.12
C VAL A 10 -32.73 -30.76 3.96
N LYS A 11 -33.03 -30.95 5.27
CA LYS A 11 -33.33 -29.84 6.19
C LYS A 11 -32.09 -28.97 6.48
N ARG A 12 -30.90 -29.56 6.59
CA ARG A 12 -29.63 -28.83 6.78
C ARG A 12 -29.25 -27.95 5.58
N ILE A 13 -29.33 -28.48 4.35
CA ILE A 13 -29.00 -27.75 3.13
C ILE A 13 -29.92 -26.52 2.94
N ARG A 14 -31.17 -26.59 3.40
CA ARG A 14 -32.11 -25.46 3.35
C ARG A 14 -31.78 -24.38 4.38
N GLN A 15 -31.26 -24.72 5.57
CA GLN A 15 -30.86 -23.73 6.59
C GLN A 15 -29.58 -22.97 6.23
N GLU A 16 -28.58 -23.63 5.63
CA GLU A 16 -27.31 -22.97 5.22
C GLU A 16 -27.54 -21.94 4.09
N ARG A 17 -28.47 -22.23 3.17
CA ARG A 17 -28.87 -21.27 2.12
C ARG A 17 -29.61 -20.05 2.68
N THR A 18 -30.44 -20.23 3.71
CA THR A 18 -31.10 -19.09 4.37
C THR A 18 -30.10 -18.25 5.16
N LEU A 19 -29.10 -18.87 5.81
CA LEU A 19 -28.03 -18.16 6.52
C LEU A 19 -27.16 -17.30 5.59
N LEU A 20 -26.77 -17.83 4.43
CA LEU A 20 -26.02 -17.06 3.42
C LEU A 20 -26.82 -15.87 2.87
N LEU A 21 -28.13 -16.04 2.63
CA LEU A 21 -28.99 -14.96 2.16
C LEU A 21 -29.18 -13.86 3.21
N VAL A 22 -29.35 -14.21 4.49
CA VAL A 22 -29.49 -13.23 5.59
C VAL A 22 -28.19 -12.46 5.80
N TYR A 23 -27.03 -13.12 5.71
CA TYR A 23 -25.73 -12.45 5.82
C TYR A 23 -25.48 -11.49 4.66
N GLY A 24 -25.85 -11.87 3.43
CA GLY A 24 -25.76 -11.01 2.25
C GLY A 24 -26.56 -9.71 2.42
N VAL A 25 -27.80 -9.80 2.93
CA VAL A 25 -28.63 -8.62 3.19
C VAL A 25 -28.01 -7.71 4.26
N ALA A 26 -27.49 -8.27 5.35
CA ALA A 26 -26.87 -7.49 6.44
C ALA A 26 -25.60 -6.73 6.00
N VAL A 27 -24.77 -7.35 5.15
CA VAL A 27 -23.57 -6.70 4.60
C VAL A 27 -23.95 -5.55 3.65
N THR A 28 -24.98 -5.75 2.81
CA THR A 28 -25.44 -4.69 1.89
C THR A 28 -26.08 -3.51 2.62
N THR A 29 -26.84 -3.75 3.68
CA THR A 29 -27.44 -2.66 4.48
C THR A 29 -26.37 -1.90 5.27
N ALA A 30 -25.37 -2.59 5.83
CA ALA A 30 -24.24 -1.95 6.50
C ALA A 30 -23.42 -1.08 5.52
N LEU A 31 -23.19 -1.55 4.30
CA LEU A 31 -22.50 -0.78 3.25
C LEU A 31 -23.30 0.47 2.84
N LEU A 32 -24.62 0.35 2.69
CA LEU A 32 -25.50 1.49 2.36
C LEU A 32 -25.55 2.52 3.49
N VAL A 33 -25.59 2.09 4.76
CA VAL A 33 -25.52 2.98 5.92
C VAL A 33 -24.16 3.68 5.97
N TYR A 34 -23.07 2.97 5.69
CA TYR A 34 -21.73 3.57 5.64
C TYR A 34 -21.61 4.64 4.56
N ILE A 35 -22.14 4.37 3.35
CA ILE A 35 -22.16 5.35 2.24
C ILE A 35 -23.05 6.55 2.57
N HIS A 36 -24.21 6.32 3.20
CA HIS A 36 -25.15 7.38 3.53
C HIS A 36 -24.67 8.27 4.68
N ASN A 37 -24.02 7.69 5.68
CA ASN A 37 -23.59 8.40 6.89
C ASN A 37 -22.36 9.30 6.66
N ASN A 38 -21.67 9.16 5.53
CA ASN A 38 -20.45 9.91 5.22
C ASN A 38 -20.66 11.09 4.26
N ASN A 39 -21.92 11.49 3.98
CA ASN A 39 -22.24 12.49 2.96
C ASN A 39 -22.74 13.84 3.52
N SER A 40 -22.11 14.33 4.58
CA SER A 40 -22.26 15.72 5.02
C SER A 40 -20.98 16.52 4.78
N VAL A 41 -20.72 16.85 3.52
CA VAL A 41 -19.93 18.04 3.16
C VAL A 41 -20.84 18.92 2.31
N LYS A 42 -21.31 20.02 2.90
CA LYS A 42 -22.03 21.09 2.19
C LYS A 42 -21.03 21.78 1.26
N ALA A 43 -21.26 21.69 -0.04
CA ALA A 43 -20.71 22.64 -1.00
C ALA A 43 -21.55 23.92 -0.93
N SER A 44 -20.94 25.01 -0.49
CA SER A 44 -21.48 26.36 -0.62
C SER A 44 -20.46 27.17 -1.41
N LEU A 45 -20.72 27.40 -2.70
CA LEU A 45 -20.03 28.39 -3.52
C LEU A 45 -20.87 29.66 -3.52
N PRO A 46 -20.30 30.85 -3.25
CA PRO A 46 -20.84 32.10 -3.76
C PRO A 46 -20.30 32.32 -5.19
N GLU A 47 -21.22 32.53 -6.13
CA GLU A 47 -20.94 33.24 -7.38
C GLU A 47 -20.82 34.75 -7.09
N ASP A 48 -20.21 35.47 -8.04
CA ASP A 48 -20.22 36.94 -8.22
C ASP A 48 -19.10 37.73 -7.52
N GLU A 49 -17.97 38.01 -8.20
CA GLU A 49 -17.59 39.38 -8.60
C GLU A 49 -16.23 39.44 -9.34
N GLU A 50 -16.11 40.48 -10.15
CA GLU A 50 -15.15 40.75 -11.22
C GLU A 50 -13.63 40.77 -10.89
N LEU A 51 -12.89 40.33 -11.91
CA LEU A 51 -11.53 40.68 -12.33
C LEU A 51 -10.83 41.85 -11.60
N VAL A 52 -9.66 41.57 -11.01
CA VAL A 52 -8.50 42.48 -11.07
C VAL A 52 -7.21 41.68 -11.29
N GLU A 53 -6.55 42.08 -12.37
CA GLU A 53 -5.21 41.74 -12.86
C GLU A 53 -4.09 42.02 -11.83
N MET A 54 -2.97 41.28 -11.93
CA MET A 54 -1.56 41.70 -11.67
C MET A 54 -0.71 40.59 -11.00
N MET A 55 0.30 40.10 -11.71
CA MET A 55 1.60 39.74 -11.11
C MET A 55 2.40 41.05 -10.85
N PRO A 56 3.57 41.07 -10.16
CA PRO A 56 4.29 40.11 -9.31
C PRO A 56 4.48 40.71 -7.87
N GLU A 57 5.11 40.10 -6.86
CA GLU A 57 6.56 40.17 -6.57
C GLU A 57 6.81 39.61 -5.13
N GLU A 58 7.86 38.78 -4.99
CA GLU A 58 8.87 38.73 -3.91
C GLU A 58 8.55 38.52 -2.39
N MET A 59 9.53 37.83 -1.76
CA MET A 59 9.91 37.84 -0.33
C MET A 59 9.02 37.05 0.66
N ALA A 60 9.52 36.42 1.72
CA ALA A 60 10.84 36.09 2.24
C ALA A 60 10.59 35.07 3.37
N TYR A 61 11.57 34.21 3.65
CA TYR A 61 11.61 33.39 4.86
C TYR A 61 12.07 34.27 6.03
N ASP A 62 11.44 34.14 7.19
CA ASP A 62 12.03 34.53 8.47
C ASP A 62 11.60 33.57 9.59
N GLU A 63 12.59 33.09 10.34
CA GLU A 63 12.52 32.32 11.58
C GLU A 63 12.69 33.30 12.74
N GLU A 64 11.70 33.48 13.61
CA GLU A 64 11.92 33.68 15.05
C GLU A 64 10.59 33.84 15.78
N THR A 65 10.35 32.98 16.79
CA THR A 65 10.09 33.41 18.18
C THR A 65 9.73 32.19 19.02
N ALA A 66 10.70 31.78 19.86
CA ALA A 66 10.45 31.00 21.04
C ALA A 66 9.72 31.86 22.08
N PHE A 67 8.73 31.29 22.78
CA PHE A 67 8.19 31.90 24.00
C PHE A 67 8.06 30.84 25.10
N SER A 68 8.87 31.03 26.13
CA SER A 68 8.90 30.33 27.41
C SER A 68 7.77 30.79 28.32
N LEU A 69 7.18 29.87 29.11
CA LEU A 69 6.48 30.22 30.34
C LEU A 69 6.73 29.14 31.40
N GLU A 70 7.51 29.53 32.40
CA GLU A 70 7.60 28.92 33.72
C GLU A 70 7.03 29.89 34.77
N ASP A 71 6.72 29.31 35.93
CA ASP A 71 6.25 29.90 37.20
C ASP A 71 4.73 30.11 37.35
N ASP A 72 4.10 29.27 38.18
CA ASP A 72 3.98 29.63 39.60
C ASP A 72 3.49 28.45 40.47
N LEU A 73 4.23 28.23 41.57
CA LEU A 73 4.01 27.23 42.60
C LEU A 73 3.65 27.94 43.91
N LYS A 74 2.58 27.55 44.61
CA LYS A 74 2.40 27.85 46.05
C LYS A 74 1.54 26.82 46.77
N ILE A 75 1.93 26.61 48.03
CA ILE A 75 1.74 25.47 48.95
C ILE A 75 0.68 25.76 50.04
N ALA A 76 0.09 24.69 50.61
CA ALA A 76 -0.21 24.41 52.05
C ALA A 76 -1.62 23.76 52.24
N GLU A 77 -1.71 22.48 52.64
CA GLU A 77 -2.00 21.93 54.02
C GLU A 77 -3.46 22.21 54.48
N GLU A 78 -4.31 21.34 55.08
CA GLU A 78 -4.27 20.10 55.90
C GLU A 78 -5.76 19.58 55.94
N GLU A 79 -6.14 18.29 56.05
CA GLU A 79 -6.57 17.62 57.30
C GLU A 79 -7.00 16.15 57.08
N VAL A 80 -6.32 15.24 57.80
CA VAL A 80 -6.81 14.17 58.70
C VAL A 80 -8.06 13.33 58.36
N LYS A 81 -7.87 11.99 58.20
CA LYS A 81 -8.50 10.97 59.07
C LYS A 81 -7.92 9.56 58.92
N ALA A 82 -7.54 8.97 60.05
CA ALA A 82 -7.46 7.53 60.34
C ALA A 82 -7.83 7.33 61.83
N PRO A 83 -7.95 6.12 62.41
CA PRO A 83 -7.96 4.77 61.83
C PRO A 83 -9.14 3.92 62.38
N GLN A 84 -9.29 2.66 61.95
CA GLN A 84 -9.47 1.52 62.87
C GLN A 84 -8.97 0.21 62.23
N THR A 85 -8.24 -0.53 63.05
CA THR A 85 -7.53 -1.79 62.79
C THR A 85 -8.27 -2.94 63.48
N VAL A 86 -8.38 -4.11 62.84
CA VAL A 86 -8.35 -5.41 63.55
C VAL A 86 -7.64 -6.43 62.63
N GLU A 87 -6.48 -6.89 63.08
CA GLU A 87 -5.76 -8.06 62.60
C GLU A 87 -6.49 -9.35 63.00
N ILE A 88 -6.47 -10.39 62.16
CA ILE A 88 -5.90 -11.69 62.55
C ILE A 88 -5.16 -12.26 61.33
N ALA A 89 -3.89 -12.56 61.54
CA ALA A 89 -2.97 -13.22 60.62
C ALA A 89 -3.32 -14.70 60.42
N GLU A 90 -3.14 -15.20 59.20
CA GLU A 90 -2.57 -16.54 58.98
C GLU A 90 -1.92 -16.57 57.59
N ASP A 91 -0.61 -16.80 57.63
CA ASP A 91 0.28 -17.04 56.51
C ASP A 91 0.11 -18.49 56.04
N VAL A 92 -0.27 -18.69 54.78
CA VAL A 92 0.16 -19.87 54.02
C VAL A 92 0.38 -19.46 52.56
N GLN A 93 1.63 -19.18 52.24
CA GLN A 93 2.20 -19.15 50.90
C GLN A 93 1.85 -20.42 50.10
N GLU A 94 0.94 -20.37 49.12
CA GLU A 94 0.96 -21.35 48.01
C GLU A 94 0.12 -20.96 46.77
N THR A 95 0.26 -19.76 46.21
CA THR A 95 -0.33 -19.48 44.88
C THR A 95 0.48 -18.44 44.10
N GLN A 96 1.66 -18.82 43.60
CA GLN A 96 2.37 -18.03 42.57
C GLN A 96 2.86 -18.85 41.37
N ALA A 97 2.54 -20.15 41.31
CA ALA A 97 2.92 -21.01 40.19
C ALA A 97 1.77 -21.30 39.19
N ALA A 98 0.58 -20.73 39.37
CA ALA A 98 -0.61 -21.11 38.61
C ALA A 98 -1.17 -20.02 37.67
N GLU A 99 -0.61 -18.81 37.65
CA GLU A 99 -1.12 -17.73 36.78
C GLU A 99 -0.39 -17.61 35.42
N ASP A 100 0.72 -18.34 35.21
CA ASP A 100 1.53 -18.23 33.99
C ASP A 100 1.18 -19.25 32.88
N MET A 101 0.08 -20.02 33.03
CA MET A 101 -0.25 -21.10 32.07
C MET A 101 -1.56 -20.96 31.30
N LEU A 102 -2.32 -19.86 31.43
CA LEU A 102 -3.63 -19.76 30.77
C LEU A 102 -3.98 -18.38 30.17
N THR A 103 -2.98 -17.58 29.76
CA THR A 103 -3.27 -16.56 28.74
C THR A 103 -3.04 -17.19 27.36
N PRO A 104 -4.07 -17.33 26.50
CA PRO A 104 -3.84 -17.78 25.14
C PRO A 104 -2.93 -16.76 24.45
N LYS A 105 -1.73 -17.19 24.04
CA LYS A 105 -0.83 -16.40 23.19
C LYS A 105 -1.61 -15.98 21.95
N THR A 106 -2.04 -14.71 21.92
CA THR A 106 -2.77 -14.15 20.79
C THR A 106 -1.79 -13.89 19.65
N LEU A 107 -1.63 -14.91 18.81
CA LEU A 107 -0.85 -14.82 17.58
C LEU A 107 -1.58 -13.89 16.60
N GLY A 108 -1.02 -12.70 16.38
CA GLY A 108 -1.49 -11.77 15.34
C GLY A 108 -0.78 -12.04 14.03
N VAL A 109 -1.50 -11.93 12.91
CA VAL A 109 -0.86 -11.86 11.58
C VAL A 109 -0.47 -10.40 11.35
N ASN A 110 0.82 -10.17 11.13
CA ASN A 110 1.37 -8.87 10.76
C ASN A 110 1.79 -8.90 9.29
N GLU A 111 1.41 -7.89 8.51
CA GLU A 111 1.88 -7.69 7.14
C GLU A 111 2.77 -6.46 7.09
N GLU A 112 4.03 -6.65 6.68
CA GLU A 112 5.04 -5.60 6.58
C GLU A 112 5.52 -5.43 5.14
N LEU A 113 5.64 -4.18 4.68
CA LEU A 113 6.22 -3.84 3.38
C LEU A 113 7.67 -3.38 3.58
N ILE A 114 8.63 -4.24 3.23
CA ILE A 114 10.05 -3.94 3.36
C ILE A 114 10.61 -3.50 2.01
N THR A 115 11.16 -2.30 1.95
CA THR A 115 11.89 -1.81 0.77
C THR A 115 13.35 -2.23 0.88
N VAL A 116 13.88 -2.89 -0.15
CA VAL A 116 15.27 -3.36 -0.17
C VAL A 116 16.23 -2.18 -0.31
N GLU A 117 17.16 -2.05 0.63
CA GLU A 117 18.16 -0.98 0.63
C GLU A 117 19.52 -1.44 0.09
N LYS A 118 20.44 -0.49 -0.05
CA LYS A 118 21.81 -0.78 -0.51
C LYS A 118 22.53 -1.63 0.54
N GLY A 119 23.03 -2.79 0.11
CA GLY A 119 23.78 -3.71 0.97
C GLY A 119 22.91 -4.74 1.67
N ASP A 120 21.59 -4.68 1.50
CA ASP A 120 20.70 -5.74 1.96
C ASP A 120 20.89 -7.03 1.16
N SER A 121 20.69 -8.14 1.84
CA SER A 121 20.51 -9.45 1.22
C SER A 121 19.18 -10.02 1.68
N PHE A 122 18.56 -10.88 0.87
CA PHE A 122 17.28 -11.50 1.23
C PHE A 122 17.34 -12.18 2.60
N ILE A 123 18.34 -13.04 2.84
CA ILE A 123 18.54 -13.68 4.15
C ILE A 123 18.80 -12.63 5.23
N GLY A 124 19.62 -11.61 4.94
CA GLY A 124 19.92 -10.52 5.86
C GLY A 124 18.67 -9.77 6.34
N ILE A 125 17.74 -9.46 5.43
CA ILE A 125 16.46 -8.83 5.74
C ILE A 125 15.67 -9.71 6.73
N LEU A 126 15.51 -11.00 6.43
CA LEU A 126 14.76 -11.90 7.31
C LEU A 126 15.42 -12.03 8.69
N THR A 127 16.75 -12.12 8.74
CA THR A 127 17.47 -12.17 10.03
C THR A 127 17.36 -10.87 10.83
N LYS A 128 17.30 -9.70 10.16
CA LYS A 128 17.04 -8.41 10.82
C LYS A 128 15.63 -8.34 11.42
N MET A 129 14.67 -9.09 10.85
CA MET A 129 13.31 -9.23 11.39
C MET A 129 13.20 -10.25 12.54
N GLY A 130 14.33 -10.82 12.98
CA GLY A 130 14.37 -11.77 14.09
C GLY A 130 14.30 -13.24 13.69
N LEU A 131 14.36 -13.58 12.39
CA LEU A 131 14.38 -14.99 11.98
C LEU A 131 15.75 -15.62 12.18
N GLU A 132 15.73 -16.86 12.64
CA GLU A 132 16.91 -17.71 12.66
C GLU A 132 17.50 -17.90 11.25
N TYR A 133 18.83 -17.86 11.16
CA TYR A 133 19.54 -17.97 9.88
C TYR A 133 19.16 -19.25 9.10
N SER A 134 18.92 -20.35 9.82
CA SER A 134 18.51 -21.63 9.24
C SER A 134 17.11 -21.56 8.63
N GLU A 135 16.16 -20.90 9.29
CA GLU A 135 14.80 -20.69 8.76
C GLU A 135 14.84 -19.76 7.55
N ALA A 136 15.57 -18.65 7.61
CA ALA A 136 15.78 -17.74 6.49
C ALA A 136 16.40 -18.46 5.27
N THR A 137 17.34 -19.38 5.50
CA THR A 137 17.93 -20.21 4.45
C THR A 137 16.95 -21.21 3.85
N ASN A 138 16.07 -21.79 4.67
CA ASN A 138 15.01 -22.69 4.20
C ASN A 138 14.01 -21.94 3.31
N ILE A 139 13.59 -20.74 3.72
CA ILE A 139 12.74 -19.85 2.92
C ILE A 139 13.42 -19.51 1.60
N TYR A 140 14.69 -19.06 1.63
CA TYR A 140 15.45 -18.76 0.42
C TYR A 140 15.53 -19.96 -0.53
N THR A 141 15.78 -21.16 0.00
CA THR A 141 15.91 -22.38 -0.79
C THR A 141 14.59 -22.78 -1.46
N ALA A 142 13.48 -22.67 -0.73
CA ALA A 142 12.15 -22.89 -1.30
C ALA A 142 11.83 -21.84 -2.37
N TYR A 143 12.10 -20.57 -2.07
CA TYR A 143 11.78 -19.45 -2.94
C TYR A 143 12.58 -19.44 -4.24
N LYS A 144 13.85 -19.83 -4.18
CA LYS A 144 14.76 -19.96 -5.34
C LYS A 144 14.22 -20.85 -6.45
N LYS A 145 13.28 -21.76 -6.15
CA LYS A 145 12.61 -22.61 -7.15
C LYS A 145 11.80 -21.80 -8.16
N VAL A 146 11.29 -20.64 -7.77
CA VAL A 146 10.46 -19.77 -8.63
C VAL A 146 11.11 -18.43 -8.90
N TYR A 147 11.91 -17.90 -7.95
CA TYR A 147 12.59 -16.62 -8.10
C TYR A 147 13.89 -16.60 -7.30
N ASP A 148 15.00 -16.27 -7.97
CA ASP A 148 16.27 -16.08 -7.26
C ASP A 148 16.26 -14.70 -6.58
N ALA A 149 16.16 -14.71 -5.25
CA ALA A 149 16.11 -13.49 -4.45
C ALA A 149 17.37 -12.60 -4.57
N ARG A 150 18.45 -13.10 -5.19
CA ARG A 150 19.62 -12.28 -5.56
C ARG A 150 19.33 -11.28 -6.68
N ASN A 151 18.25 -11.48 -7.44
CA ASN A 151 17.79 -10.56 -8.47
C ASN A 151 16.92 -9.43 -7.90
N VAL A 152 16.63 -9.44 -6.60
CA VAL A 152 15.92 -8.33 -5.95
C VAL A 152 16.79 -7.09 -6.00
N LYS A 153 16.27 -6.01 -6.59
CA LYS A 153 16.98 -4.74 -6.76
C LYS A 153 16.71 -3.80 -5.59
N ILE A 154 17.65 -2.88 -5.36
CA ILE A 154 17.46 -1.75 -4.45
C ILE A 154 16.18 -1.01 -4.85
N GLY A 155 15.35 -0.68 -3.86
CA GLY A 155 14.05 -0.03 -4.03
C GLY A 155 12.88 -0.97 -4.34
N GLN A 156 13.12 -2.28 -4.55
CA GLN A 156 12.02 -3.24 -4.65
C GLN A 156 11.40 -3.54 -3.29
N VAL A 157 10.10 -3.85 -3.28
CA VAL A 157 9.34 -4.14 -2.07
C VAL A 157 9.14 -5.64 -1.89
N LEU A 158 9.37 -6.11 -0.68
CA LEU A 158 8.99 -7.43 -0.19
C LEU A 158 7.77 -7.26 0.73
N ASN A 159 6.67 -7.92 0.39
CA ASN A 159 5.52 -8.03 1.29
C ASN A 159 5.71 -9.29 2.12
N ILE A 160 5.85 -9.12 3.44
CA ILE A 160 6.15 -10.21 4.38
C ILE A 160 5.00 -10.31 5.37
N SER A 161 4.35 -11.47 5.38
CA SER A 161 3.40 -11.84 6.42
C SER A 161 4.12 -12.65 7.49
N SER A 162 4.02 -12.20 8.73
CA SER A 162 4.57 -12.89 9.90
C SER A 162 3.49 -13.13 10.95
N ILE A 163 3.72 -14.13 11.78
CA ILE A 163 3.03 -14.28 13.05
C ILE A 163 3.97 -13.70 14.10
N SER A 164 3.54 -12.68 14.84
CA SER A 164 4.31 -12.08 15.93
C SER A 164 3.73 -12.42 17.29
N ASP A 165 4.59 -12.37 18.31
CA ASP A 165 4.16 -12.38 19.70
C ASP A 165 3.75 -10.95 20.07
N SER A 166 2.49 -10.75 20.41
CA SER A 166 1.91 -9.42 20.71
C SER A 166 2.63 -8.70 21.85
N LYS A 167 3.44 -9.41 22.65
CA LYS A 167 4.22 -8.85 23.76
C LYS A 167 5.61 -8.32 23.37
N TYR A 168 6.23 -8.87 22.31
CA TYR A 168 7.64 -8.57 21.97
C TYR A 168 7.81 -7.99 20.56
N ASN A 169 6.78 -8.01 19.71
CA ASN A 169 6.80 -7.55 18.32
C ASN A 169 7.87 -8.21 17.43
N ASP A 170 8.59 -9.21 17.95
CA ASP A 170 9.46 -10.08 17.17
C ASP A 170 8.62 -11.03 16.30
N ALA A 171 9.07 -11.23 15.06
CA ALA A 171 8.45 -12.21 14.18
C ALA A 171 8.73 -13.62 14.72
N VAL A 172 7.69 -14.29 15.20
CA VAL A 172 7.75 -15.68 15.70
C VAL A 172 7.85 -16.67 14.54
N SER A 173 7.24 -16.35 13.40
CA SER A 173 7.35 -17.15 12.18
C SER A 173 6.94 -16.32 10.98
N ILE A 174 7.72 -16.34 9.89
CA ILE A 174 7.23 -15.86 8.60
C ILE A 174 6.31 -16.91 7.99
N THR A 175 5.10 -16.49 7.63
CA THR A 175 4.09 -17.32 6.98
C THR A 175 4.11 -17.14 5.47
N LYS A 176 4.41 -15.94 4.98
CA LYS A 176 4.39 -15.65 3.54
C LYS A 176 5.37 -14.53 3.18
N ILE A 177 6.01 -14.66 2.03
CA ILE A 177 6.76 -13.58 1.37
C ILE A 177 6.29 -13.50 -0.07
N MET A 178 6.02 -12.28 -0.53
CA MET A 178 5.65 -12.00 -1.90
C MET A 178 6.53 -10.88 -2.46
N THR A 179 6.98 -11.02 -3.71
CA THR A 179 7.52 -9.91 -4.49
C THR A 179 6.93 -9.89 -5.89
N GLU A 180 6.90 -8.71 -6.48
CA GLU A 180 6.38 -8.46 -7.82
C GLU A 180 7.41 -7.63 -8.61
N PRO A 181 8.51 -8.24 -9.08
CA PRO A 181 9.55 -7.53 -9.83
C PRO A 181 9.05 -7.00 -11.17
N VAL A 182 8.01 -7.65 -11.71
CA VAL A 182 7.36 -7.31 -12.97
C VAL A 182 5.86 -7.23 -12.67
N SER A 183 5.24 -6.10 -13.02
CA SER A 183 3.81 -5.90 -12.80
C SER A 183 2.97 -7.02 -13.42
N GLY A 184 2.07 -7.59 -12.62
CA GLY A 184 1.25 -8.76 -12.95
C GLY A 184 1.96 -10.10 -12.80
N THR A 185 3.15 -10.17 -12.22
CA THR A 185 3.85 -11.45 -11.94
C THR A 185 4.36 -11.47 -10.51
N ARG A 186 3.62 -12.17 -9.66
CA ARG A 186 3.88 -12.29 -8.22
C ARG A 186 4.58 -13.61 -7.95
N TYR A 187 5.74 -13.53 -7.31
CA TYR A 187 6.48 -14.68 -6.81
C TYR A 187 6.22 -14.79 -5.32
N ILE A 188 5.74 -15.95 -4.88
CA ILE A 188 5.27 -16.16 -3.51
C ILE A 188 5.99 -17.36 -2.93
N VAL A 189 6.49 -17.24 -1.70
CA VAL A 189 6.86 -18.37 -0.84
C VAL A 189 5.98 -18.33 0.40
N GLU A 190 5.36 -19.44 0.74
CA GLU A 190 4.39 -19.54 1.83
C GLU A 190 4.62 -20.82 2.64
N LYS A 191 4.42 -20.73 3.95
CA LYS A 191 4.49 -21.85 4.88
C LYS A 191 3.19 -22.63 4.80
N ASN A 192 3.27 -23.90 4.40
CA ASN A 192 2.13 -24.79 4.35
C ASN A 192 1.73 -25.31 5.75
N ALA A 193 0.63 -26.06 5.83
CA ALA A 193 0.13 -26.60 7.09
C ALA A 193 1.09 -27.57 7.79
N ASP A 194 2.01 -28.21 7.04
CA ASP A 194 3.05 -29.09 7.56
C ASP A 194 4.30 -28.33 8.05
N GLY A 195 4.27 -26.99 8.01
CA GLY A 195 5.39 -26.14 8.41
C GLY A 195 6.51 -26.02 7.38
N LYS A 196 6.32 -26.53 6.16
CA LYS A 196 7.30 -26.44 5.06
C LYS A 196 7.02 -25.23 4.18
N TYR A 197 8.07 -24.65 3.61
CA TYR A 197 7.94 -23.56 2.65
C TYR A 197 7.76 -24.09 1.23
N GLU A 198 6.71 -23.62 0.57
CA GLU A 198 6.39 -23.90 -0.82
C GLU A 198 6.33 -22.60 -1.60
N ALA A 199 6.77 -22.62 -2.85
CA ALA A 199 6.83 -21.43 -3.69
C ALA A 199 6.03 -21.62 -4.97
N ARG A 200 5.38 -20.53 -5.41
CA ARG A 200 4.55 -20.48 -6.62
C ARG A 200 4.69 -19.15 -7.32
N VAL A 201 4.31 -19.13 -8.61
CA VAL A 201 4.17 -17.93 -9.41
C VAL A 201 2.69 -17.70 -9.68
N GLU A 202 2.21 -16.50 -9.40
CA GLU A 202 0.89 -16.03 -9.79
C GLU A 202 1.06 -15.00 -10.90
N GLN A 203 0.46 -15.26 -12.06
CA GLN A 203 0.52 -14.37 -13.21
C GLN A 203 -0.87 -13.84 -13.52
N ASP A 204 -0.98 -12.52 -13.55
CA ASP A 204 -2.21 -11.85 -13.93
C ASP A 204 -2.38 -11.89 -15.45
N ASP A 205 -3.62 -12.08 -15.91
CA ASP A 205 -3.97 -12.03 -17.33
C ASP A 205 -4.03 -10.57 -17.79
N LEU A 206 -2.87 -10.03 -18.18
CA LEU A 206 -2.74 -8.65 -18.64
C LEU A 206 -2.90 -8.56 -20.15
N LYS A 207 -3.81 -7.70 -20.59
CA LYS A 207 -3.99 -7.37 -22.00
C LYS A 207 -2.97 -6.31 -22.45
N GLU A 208 -2.23 -6.60 -23.52
CA GLU A 208 -1.35 -5.63 -24.17
C GLU A 208 -2.12 -4.78 -25.19
N GLU A 209 -1.89 -3.47 -25.18
CA GLU A 209 -2.52 -2.52 -26.10
C GLU A 209 -1.55 -1.38 -26.45
N VAL A 210 -1.63 -0.85 -27.67
CA VAL A 210 -0.95 0.39 -28.07
C VAL A 210 -1.91 1.57 -27.91
N LYS A 211 -1.54 2.53 -27.06
CA LYS A 211 -2.30 3.76 -26.87
C LYS A 211 -1.70 4.88 -27.70
N THR A 212 -2.53 5.52 -28.51
CA THR A 212 -2.19 6.77 -29.21
C THR A 212 -2.79 7.95 -28.46
N VAL A 213 -1.99 8.99 -28.25
CA VAL A 213 -2.40 10.27 -27.68
C VAL A 213 -1.78 11.40 -28.50
N SER A 214 -2.58 12.39 -28.87
CA SER A 214 -2.12 13.59 -29.57
C SER A 214 -2.74 14.83 -28.93
N GLY A 215 -2.07 15.97 -29.03
CA GLY A 215 -2.57 17.20 -28.45
C GLY A 215 -1.87 18.45 -28.97
N ILE A 216 -2.44 19.59 -28.61
CA ILE A 216 -1.86 20.91 -28.82
C ILE A 216 -1.12 21.32 -27.55
N ILE A 217 0.07 21.86 -27.72
CA ILE A 217 0.91 22.35 -26.64
C ILE A 217 0.37 23.70 -26.19
N ASN A 218 0.04 23.81 -24.90
CA ASN A 218 -0.23 25.05 -24.21
C ASN A 218 0.64 25.11 -22.95
N GLY A 219 1.55 26.08 -22.88
CA GLY A 219 2.63 26.08 -21.90
C GLY A 219 3.73 25.08 -22.28
N THR A 220 4.03 24.12 -21.39
CA THR A 220 5.12 23.15 -21.61
C THR A 220 4.63 21.89 -22.32
N VAL A 221 5.52 21.24 -23.09
CA VAL A 221 5.25 19.93 -23.70
C VAL A 221 4.83 18.91 -22.63
N ALA A 222 5.61 18.80 -21.57
CA ALA A 222 5.34 17.86 -20.49
C ALA A 222 3.99 18.14 -19.80
N GLY A 223 3.64 19.41 -19.55
CA GLY A 223 2.35 19.80 -19.00
C GLY A 223 1.20 19.41 -19.91
N SER A 224 1.31 19.72 -21.20
CA SER A 224 0.28 19.42 -22.20
C SER A 224 0.06 17.91 -22.37
N MET A 225 1.14 17.13 -22.41
CA MET A 225 1.05 15.66 -22.48
C MET A 225 0.41 15.07 -21.22
N LYS A 226 0.77 15.55 -20.02
CA LYS A 226 0.15 15.10 -18.76
C LYS A 226 -1.34 15.41 -18.74
N MET A 227 -1.75 16.61 -19.17
CA MET A 227 -3.15 16.99 -19.28
C MET A 227 -3.91 16.12 -20.29
N ALA A 228 -3.26 15.68 -21.36
CA ALA A 228 -3.81 14.73 -22.32
C ALA A 228 -3.85 13.27 -21.81
N GLY A 229 -3.48 13.02 -20.55
CA GLY A 229 -3.50 11.70 -19.92
C GLY A 229 -2.30 10.82 -20.28
N VAL A 230 -1.20 11.40 -20.77
CA VAL A 230 0.04 10.66 -21.00
C VAL A 230 0.74 10.40 -19.66
N PRO A 231 1.03 9.13 -19.31
CA PRO A 231 1.73 8.75 -18.09
C PRO A 231 3.11 9.38 -17.96
N GLY A 232 3.53 9.73 -16.74
CA GLY A 232 4.76 10.50 -16.50
C GLY A 232 6.04 9.86 -17.05
N ASN A 233 6.16 8.53 -17.02
CA ASN A 233 7.29 7.82 -17.60
C ASN A 233 7.33 7.94 -19.13
N VAL A 234 6.18 7.87 -19.79
CA VAL A 234 6.06 8.09 -21.24
C VAL A 234 6.38 9.54 -21.59
N VAL A 235 5.94 10.51 -20.80
CA VAL A 235 6.32 11.93 -20.98
C VAL A 235 7.84 12.09 -20.87
N GLY A 236 8.48 11.52 -19.85
CA GLY A 236 9.93 11.56 -19.69
C GLY A 236 10.67 10.97 -20.89
N ASN A 237 10.24 9.80 -21.37
CA ASN A 237 10.80 9.16 -22.55
C ASN A 237 10.63 10.02 -23.80
N PHE A 238 9.45 10.61 -24.01
CA PHE A 238 9.19 11.51 -25.13
C PHE A 238 10.13 12.72 -25.13
N ILE A 239 10.31 13.35 -23.97
CA ILE A 239 11.25 14.48 -23.82
C ILE A 239 12.68 14.03 -24.13
N ASN A 240 13.10 12.86 -23.66
CA ASN A 240 14.43 12.31 -23.92
C ASN A 240 14.66 12.02 -25.41
N ILE A 241 13.64 11.57 -26.14
CA ILE A 241 13.72 11.31 -27.59
C ILE A 241 14.07 12.59 -28.35
N PHE A 242 13.42 13.72 -28.02
CA PHE A 242 13.60 14.96 -28.76
C PHE A 242 14.67 15.90 -28.18
N SER A 243 15.16 15.67 -26.96
CA SER A 243 16.10 16.57 -26.24
C SER A 243 17.41 16.86 -26.99
N PHE A 244 17.84 15.94 -27.86
CA PHE A 244 19.04 16.14 -28.69
C PHE A 244 18.78 17.01 -29.92
N SER A 245 17.53 17.17 -30.35
CA SER A 245 17.13 17.82 -31.60
C SER A 245 16.33 19.10 -31.42
N VAL A 246 15.73 19.30 -30.24
CA VAL A 246 14.81 20.40 -29.94
C VAL A 246 15.14 21.02 -28.59
N ASP A 247 15.31 22.34 -28.57
CA ASP A 247 15.36 23.12 -27.34
C ASP A 247 13.93 23.48 -26.90
N PHE A 248 13.38 22.71 -25.96
CA PHE A 248 11.99 22.88 -25.50
C PHE A 248 11.70 24.26 -24.89
N ARG A 249 12.72 25.04 -24.49
CA ARG A 249 12.52 26.39 -23.93
C ARG A 249 12.47 27.45 -25.03
N ARG A 250 13.17 27.24 -26.15
CA ARG A 250 13.29 28.22 -27.23
C ARG A 250 12.41 27.90 -28.44
N ASP A 251 12.31 26.63 -28.79
CA ASP A 251 11.73 26.21 -30.07
C ASP A 251 10.24 25.93 -29.95
N VAL A 252 9.78 25.46 -28.79
CA VAL A 252 8.37 25.12 -28.55
C VAL A 252 7.56 26.35 -28.19
N ARG A 253 6.38 26.46 -28.81
CA ARG A 253 5.42 27.54 -28.60
C ARG A 253 4.01 27.00 -28.39
N ALA A 254 3.15 27.82 -27.82
CA ALA A 254 1.73 27.52 -27.76
C ALA A 254 1.16 27.35 -29.18
N GLY A 255 0.40 26.28 -29.40
CA GLY A 255 -0.13 25.90 -30.73
C GLY A 255 0.65 24.81 -31.45
N ASP A 256 1.88 24.51 -31.03
CA ASP A 256 2.63 23.34 -31.50
C ASP A 256 1.90 22.03 -31.14
N LYS A 257 2.24 20.93 -31.78
CA LYS A 257 1.51 19.66 -31.62
C LYS A 257 2.44 18.51 -31.25
N PHE A 258 1.91 17.58 -30.48
CA PHE A 258 2.57 16.31 -30.22
C PHE A 258 1.64 15.14 -30.59
N GLU A 259 2.25 14.03 -30.98
CA GLU A 259 1.60 12.72 -31.02
C GLU A 259 2.55 11.69 -30.42
N VAL A 260 2.04 10.80 -29.58
CA VAL A 260 2.79 9.70 -29.00
C VAL A 260 1.97 8.43 -29.06
N ARG A 261 2.61 7.33 -29.47
CA ARG A 261 2.06 5.98 -29.39
C ARG A 261 2.97 5.14 -28.51
N TYR A 262 2.40 4.52 -27.50
CA TYR A 262 3.15 3.75 -26.53
C TYR A 262 2.38 2.50 -26.11
N GLU A 263 3.12 1.49 -25.69
CA GLU A 263 2.54 0.25 -25.18
C GLU A 263 1.96 0.44 -23.78
N ARG A 264 0.88 -0.28 -23.47
CA ARG A 264 0.34 -0.40 -22.12
C ARG A 264 -0.19 -1.80 -21.87
N LYS A 265 -0.11 -2.22 -20.60
CA LYS A 265 -0.71 -3.44 -20.08
C LYS A 265 -1.92 -3.08 -19.23
N LEU A 266 -3.05 -3.70 -19.52
CA LEU A 266 -4.31 -3.50 -18.83
C LEU A 266 -4.66 -4.75 -18.03
N ALA A 267 -5.15 -4.56 -16.81
CA ALA A 267 -5.84 -5.63 -16.07
C ALA A 267 -7.19 -5.94 -16.74
N PRO A 268 -7.82 -7.10 -16.44
CA PRO A 268 -9.12 -7.47 -17.00
C PRO A 268 -10.25 -6.45 -16.75
N ASN A 269 -10.14 -5.65 -15.69
CA ASN A 269 -11.06 -4.55 -15.38
C ASN A 269 -10.81 -3.26 -16.18
N GLY A 270 -9.81 -3.24 -17.06
CA GLY A 270 -9.44 -2.08 -17.89
C GLY A 270 -8.44 -1.12 -17.25
N ASN A 271 -8.01 -1.34 -16.00
CA ASN A 271 -7.03 -0.48 -15.33
C ASN A 271 -5.65 -0.64 -15.94
N VAL A 272 -4.93 0.46 -16.13
CA VAL A 272 -3.53 0.44 -16.60
C VAL A 272 -2.63 -0.08 -15.48
N VAL A 273 -2.02 -1.23 -15.70
CA VAL A 273 -1.08 -1.87 -14.76
C VAL A 273 0.35 -1.43 -15.05
N ARG A 274 0.70 -1.29 -16.34
CA ARG A 274 2.04 -0.88 -16.77
C ARG A 274 1.97 -0.10 -18.06
N THR A 275 2.90 0.82 -18.25
CA THR A 275 3.15 1.52 -19.50
C THR A 275 4.53 1.09 -20.00
N GLY A 276 4.58 0.65 -21.26
CA GLY A 276 5.78 0.19 -21.93
C GLY A 276 6.44 1.28 -22.77
N ASP A 277 7.15 0.86 -23.81
CA ASP A 277 7.97 1.74 -24.62
C ASP A 277 7.15 2.62 -25.57
N ILE A 278 7.76 3.73 -26.00
CA ILE A 278 7.23 4.55 -27.08
C ILE A 278 7.54 3.86 -28.39
N ILE A 279 6.51 3.55 -29.17
CA ILE A 279 6.61 2.96 -30.50
C ILE A 279 6.66 4.05 -31.59
N TYR A 280 6.07 5.20 -31.30
CA TYR A 280 6.06 6.36 -32.20
C TYR A 280 6.03 7.65 -31.40
N ALA A 281 6.87 8.60 -31.79
CA ALA A 281 6.86 9.94 -31.24
C ALA A 281 6.89 10.97 -32.37
N GLU A 282 6.05 12.00 -32.28
CA GLU A 282 6.04 13.12 -33.22
C GLU A 282 5.90 14.43 -32.49
N LEU A 283 6.70 15.42 -32.91
CA LEU A 283 6.61 16.80 -32.48
C LEU A 283 6.53 17.70 -33.72
N THR A 284 5.50 18.54 -33.78
CA THR A 284 5.30 19.53 -34.84
C THR A 284 5.48 20.92 -34.26
N LEU A 285 6.53 21.60 -34.71
CA LEU A 285 6.90 22.97 -34.33
C LEU A 285 6.56 23.92 -35.48
N GLY A 286 5.44 24.65 -35.38
CA GLY A 286 4.89 25.45 -36.46
C GLY A 286 4.61 24.63 -37.73
N LYS A 287 5.50 24.71 -38.72
CA LYS A 287 5.41 23.95 -39.99
C LYS A 287 6.39 22.76 -40.06
N THR A 288 7.30 22.64 -39.10
CA THR A 288 8.32 21.60 -39.09
C THR A 288 7.82 20.41 -38.29
N LYS A 289 7.89 19.21 -38.87
CA LYS A 289 7.48 17.96 -38.24
C LYS A 289 8.70 17.05 -38.09
N THR A 290 8.92 16.57 -36.87
CA THR A 290 9.97 15.61 -36.53
C THR A 290 9.31 14.39 -35.91
N ALA A 291 9.62 13.19 -36.40
CA ALA A 291 9.08 11.93 -35.90
C ALA A 291 10.16 10.85 -35.79
N LEU A 292 9.97 9.93 -34.84
CA LEU A 292 10.82 8.76 -34.56
C LEU A 292 9.95 7.52 -34.33
#